data_AF-A0A4V2B2W2-F1
#
_entry.id   AF-A0A4V2B2W2-F1
#
_cell.length_a   1.000
_cell.length_b   1.000
_cell.length_c   1.000
_cell.angle_alpha   90.00
_cell.angle_beta   90.00
_cell.angle_gamma   90.00
#
_symmetry.space_group_name_H-M   'P 1'
#
loop_
_entity.id
_entity.type
_entity.pdbx_description
1 polymer ?
#
loop_
_entity_poly.entity_id
_entity_poly.type
_entity_poly.pdbx_seq_one_letter_code
_entity_poly.pdbx_strand_id
1 'polypeptide(L)'
;VGATAPFVGLLGTVWGIYGALIKIGATGQASIDAVAGPVGEALIMTALGLFVAIPAVLAYNFFNRTNSATNAKFDTFAHDLHDFFATGSRVR
;
A
#
# COMPACT_ATOMS: atom_id res chain seq x y z
N VAL A 1 -1.38 -5.81 -0.31
CA VAL A 1 -0.16 -5.35 -0.99
C VAL A 1 0.13 -3.88 -0.70
N GLY A 2 -0.77 -2.93 -0.99
CA GLY A 2 -0.51 -1.50 -0.75
C GLY A 2 -0.16 -1.13 0.69
N ALA A 3 -0.85 -1.71 1.67
CA ALA A 3 -0.58 -1.45 3.10
C ALA A 3 0.72 -2.09 3.62
N THR A 4 1.22 -3.15 2.96
CA THR A 4 2.40 -3.91 3.43
C THR A 4 3.69 -3.47 2.75
N ALA A 5 3.60 -2.89 1.55
CA ALA A 5 4.76 -2.47 0.75
C ALA A 5 5.72 -1.47 1.46
N PRO A 6 5.26 -0.47 2.22
CA PRO A 6 6.17 0.42 2.95
C PRO A 6 6.99 -0.31 4.02
N PHE A 7 6.38 -1.29 4.68
CA PHE A 7 7.05 -2.07 5.73
C PHE A 7 8.15 -2.98 5.16
N VAL A 8 8.01 -3.45 3.91
CA VAL A 8 9.08 -4.17 3.21
C VAL A 8 10.29 -3.27 2.95
N GLY A 9 10.06 -2.02 2.54
CA GLY A 9 11.13 -1.03 2.37
C GLY A 9 11.83 -0.69 3.68
N LEU A 10 11.06 -0.51 4.77
CA LEU A 10 11.58 -0.27 6.11
C LEU A 10 12.36 -1.48 6.66
N LEU A 11 11.94 -2.71 6.38
CA LEU A 11 12.71 -3.89 6.75
C LEU A 11 14.07 -3.90 6.05
N GLY A 12 14.12 -3.54 4.77
CA GLY A 12 15.37 -3.42 4.01
C GLY A 12 16.32 -2.38 4.60
N THR A 13 15.82 -1.24 5.09
CA THR A 13 16.66 -0.23 5.75
C THR A 13 17.23 -0.72 7.06
N VAL A 14 16.40 -1.36 7.89
CA VAL A 14 16.83 -1.91 9.18
C VAL A 14 17.93 -2.95 8.97
N TRP A 15 17.75 -3.85 7.99
CA TRP A 15 18.75 -4.87 7.68
C TRP A 15 20.06 -4.27 7.16
N GLY A 16 19.99 -3.30 6.24
CA GLY A 16 21.16 -2.63 5.67
C GLY A 16 21.97 -1.87 6.73
N ILE A 17 21.30 -1.10 7.58
CA ILE A 17 21.95 -0.35 8.67
C ILE A 17 22.51 -1.31 9.72
N TYR A 18 21.79 -2.39 10.07
CA TYR A 18 22.28 -3.41 10.99
C TYR A 18 23.58 -4.06 10.48
N GLY A 19 23.63 -4.44 9.21
CA GLY A 19 24.82 -5.02 8.60
C GLY A 19 26.01 -4.04 8.57
N ALA A 20 25.74 -2.75 8.37
CA ALA A 20 26.77 -1.71 8.44
C ALA A 20 27.33 -1.54 9.86
N LEU A 21 26.46 -1.52 10.87
CA LEU A 21 26.86 -1.39 12.27
C LEU A 21 27.70 -2.58 12.76
N ILE A 22 27.41 -3.80 12.32
CA ILE A 22 28.26 -4.96 12.60
C ILE A 22 29.66 -4.78 12.03
N LYS A 23 29.79 -4.34 10.78
CA LYS A 23 31.10 -4.11 10.14
C LYS A 23 31.90 -3.02 10.85
N ILE A 24 31.25 -1.93 11.25
CA ILE A 24 31.88 -0.85 12.02
C ILE A 24 32.31 -1.36 13.40
N GLY A 25 31.46 -2.11 14.10
CA GLY A 25 31.79 -2.72 15.38
C GLY A 25 32.96 -3.70 15.32
N ALA A 26 33.10 -4.43 14.21
CA ALA A 26 34.21 -5.36 13.99
C ALA A 26 35.53 -4.66 13.64
N THR A 27 35.47 -3.51 12.95
CA THR A 27 36.66 -2.74 12.53
C THR A 27 37.12 -1.72 13.57
N GLY A 28 36.26 -1.34 14.52
CA GLY A 28 36.55 -0.39 15.59
C GLY A 28 36.71 1.07 15.11
N GLN A 29 36.57 1.33 13.82
CA GLN A 29 36.67 2.67 13.23
C GLN A 29 35.30 3.12 12.72
N ALA A 30 34.67 4.01 13.48
CA ALA A 30 33.46 4.71 13.05
C ALA A 30 33.86 6.00 12.33
N SER A 31 34.06 5.94 11.01
CA SER A 31 34.22 7.13 10.17
C SER A 31 32.92 7.45 9.42
N ILE A 32 32.74 8.71 9.03
CA ILE A 32 31.59 9.14 8.22
C ILE A 32 31.55 8.38 6.89
N ASP A 33 32.72 8.13 6.28
CA ASP A 33 32.83 7.38 5.04
C ASP A 33 32.35 5.93 5.18
N ALA A 34 32.55 5.32 6.36
CA ALA A 34 32.09 3.95 6.64
C ALA A 34 30.55 3.86 6.78
N VAL A 35 29.87 4.97 7.09
CA VAL A 35 28.41 5.02 7.30
C VAL A 35 27.66 5.57 6.08
N ALA A 36 28.30 6.45 5.30
CA ALA A 36 27.65 7.15 4.19
C ALA A 36 27.09 6.22 3.10
N GLY A 37 27.82 5.17 2.73
CA GLY A 37 27.38 4.19 1.72
C GLY A 37 26.10 3.45 2.14
N PRO A 38 26.12 2.72 3.28
CA PRO A 38 24.97 1.96 3.75
C PRO A 38 23.72 2.80 4.03
N VAL A 39 23.89 4.05 4.49
CA VAL A 39 22.77 4.98 4.69
C VAL A 39 22.13 5.36 3.35
N GLY A 40 22.92 5.57 2.30
CA GLY A 40 22.40 5.83 0.95
C GLY A 40 21.58 4.66 0.41
N GLU A 41 22.07 3.42 0.57
CA GLU A 41 21.35 2.21 0.16
C GLU A 41 20.03 2.04 0.93
N ALA A 42 20.02 2.33 2.23
CA ALA A 42 18.82 2.30 3.06
C ALA A 42 17.76 3.32 2.58
N LEU A 43 18.15 4.52 2.17
CA LEU A 43 17.20 5.51 1.65
C LEU A 43 16.50 5.02 0.37
N ILE A 44 17.23 4.36 -0.52
CA ILE A 44 16.68 3.80 -1.76
C ILE A 44 15.64 2.70 -1.46
N MET A 45 15.92 1.83 -0.49
CA MET A 45 14.99 0.77 -0.07
C MET A 45 13.63 1.34 0.40
N THR A 46 13.64 2.46 1.13
CA THR A 46 12.41 3.13 1.56
C THR A 46 11.68 3.76 0.36
N ALA A 47 12.42 4.42 -0.53
CA ALA A 47 11.84 5.02 -1.73
C ALA A 47 11.12 3.99 -2.61
N LEU A 48 11.69 2.79 -2.76
CA LEU A 48 11.06 1.68 -3.48
C LEU A 48 9.79 1.18 -2.80
N GLY A 49 9.80 1.04 -1.47
CA GLY A 49 8.61 0.66 -0.69
C GLY A 49 7.44 1.62 -0.90
N LEU A 50 7.72 2.93 -0.92
CA LEU A 50 6.72 3.98 -1.19
C LEU A 50 6.27 3.99 -2.65
N PHE A 51 7.20 3.81 -3.60
CA PHE A 51 6.89 3.75 -5.03
C PHE A 51 5.91 2.63 -5.37
N VAL A 52 5.99 1.48 -4.69
CA VAL A 52 5.04 0.38 -4.85
C VAL A 52 3.73 0.61 -4.08
N ALA A 53 3.80 1.22 -2.88
CA ALA A 53 2.64 1.41 -2.01
C ALA A 53 1.62 2.41 -2.58
N ILE A 54 2.09 3.55 -3.09
CA ILE A 54 1.21 4.65 -3.52
C ILE A 54 0.29 4.23 -4.68
N PRO A 55 0.80 3.66 -5.79
CA PRO A 55 -0.06 3.21 -6.90
C PRO A 55 -1.02 2.11 -6.47
N ALA A 56 -0.58 1.19 -5.60
CA ALA A 56 -1.42 0.09 -5.10
C ALA A 56 -2.62 0.59 -4.28
N VAL A 57 -2.43 1.61 -3.43
CA VAL A 57 -3.51 2.21 -2.64
C VAL A 57 -4.46 3.04 -3.52
N LEU A 58 -3.93 3.75 -4.52
CA LEU A 58 -4.76 4.50 -5.48
C LEU A 58 -5.65 3.55 -6.30
N ALA A 59 -5.09 2.47 -6.82
CA ALA A 59 -5.85 1.46 -7.56
C ALA A 59 -6.94 0.84 -6.68
N TYR A 60 -6.62 0.46 -5.45
CA TYR A 60 -7.59 -0.09 -4.49
C TYR A 60 -8.77 0.88 -4.26
N ASN A 61 -8.50 2.16 -4.01
CA ASN A 61 -9.56 3.15 -3.81
C ASN A 61 -10.43 3.34 -5.06
N PHE A 62 -9.83 3.36 -6.25
CA PHE A 62 -10.55 3.47 -7.51
C PHE A 62 -11.50 2.29 -7.74
N PHE A 63 -11.02 1.07 -7.56
CA PHE A 63 -11.83 -0.13 -7.71
C PHE A 63 -12.92 -0.21 -6.65
N ASN A 64 -12.61 0.14 -5.40
CA ASN A 64 -13.60 0.13 -4.33
C ASN A 64 -14.75 1.12 -4.61
N ARG A 65 -14.43 2.34 -5.06
CA ARG A 65 -15.45 3.32 -5.46
C ARG A 65 -16.33 2.80 -6.60
N THR A 66 -15.71 2.19 -7.61
CA THR A 66 -16.43 1.63 -8.75
C THR A 66 -17.33 0.46 -8.33
N ASN A 67 -16.86 -0.40 -7.43
CA ASN A 67 -17.62 -1.51 -6.91
C ASN A 67 -18.81 -1.05 -6.07
N SER A 68 -18.63 -0.07 -5.18
CA SER A 68 -19.73 0.52 -4.41
C SER A 68 -20.81 1.11 -5.33
N ALA A 69 -20.41 1.81 -6.40
CA ALA A 69 -21.36 2.35 -7.38
C ALA A 69 -22.12 1.24 -8.13
N THR A 70 -21.45 0.14 -8.46
CA THR A 70 -22.09 -1.02 -9.09
C THR A 70 -23.07 -1.72 -8.15
N ASN A 71 -22.70 -1.92 -6.89
CA ASN A 71 -23.58 -2.49 -5.87
C ASN A 71 -24.82 -1.62 -5.64
N ALA A 72 -24.66 -0.30 -5.58
CA ALA A 72 -25.79 0.62 -5.45
C ALA A 72 -26.81 0.45 -6.59
N LYS A 73 -26.35 0.21 -7.83
CA LYS A 73 -27.26 -0.06 -8.96
C LYS A 73 -28.00 -1.38 -8.81
N PHE A 74 -27.33 -2.42 -8.32
CA PHE A 74 -27.97 -3.71 -8.03
C PHE A 74 -29.00 -3.57 -6.91
N ASP A 75 -28.71 -2.80 -5.87
CA ASP A 75 -29.66 -2.53 -4.79
C ASP A 75 -30.88 -1.75 -5.30
N THR A 76 -30.69 -0.74 -6.16
CA THR A 76 -31.82 -0.04 -6.80
C THR A 76 -32.66 -0.99 -7.66
N PHE A 77 -32.02 -1.82 -8.48
CA PHE A 77 -32.73 -2.80 -9.31
C PHE A 77 -33.52 -3.82 -8.47
N ALA A 78 -32.95 -4.28 -7.35
CA ALA A 78 -33.62 -5.19 -6.43
C ALA A 78 -34.85 -4.54 -5.77
N HIS A 79 -34.75 -3.27 -5.37
CA HIS A 79 -35.90 -2.51 -4.85
C HIS A 79 -36.99 -2.33 -5.90
N ASP A 80 -36.64 -1.90 -7.12
CA ASP A 80 -37.61 -1.73 -8.21
C ASP A 80 -38.36 -3.04 -8.52
N LEU A 81 -37.64 -4.16 -8.47
CA LEU A 81 -38.20 -5.49 -8.71
C LEU A 81 -39.09 -5.95 -7.55
N HIS A 82 -38.68 -5.69 -6.30
CA HIS A 82 -39.50 -5.95 -5.12
C HIS A 82 -40.80 -5.14 -5.15
N ASP A 83 -40.71 -3.86 -5.45
CA ASP A 83 -41.87 -2.97 -5.56
C ASP A 83 -42.80 -3.39 -6.71
N PHE A 84 -42.24 -3.85 -7.83
CA PHE A 84 -43.03 -4.40 -8.93
C PHE A 84 -43.83 -5.64 -8.49
N PHE A 85 -43.22 -6.56 -7.75
CA PHE A 85 -43.90 -7.77 -7.27
C PHE A 85 -44.88 -7.49 -6.11
N ALA A 86 -44.57 -6.55 -5.22
CA ALA A 86 -45.41 -6.21 -4.07
C ALA A 86 -46.64 -5.37 -4.45
N THR A 87 -46.51 -4.48 -5.44
CA THR A 87 -47.56 -3.49 -5.80
C THR A 87 -48.23 -3.77 -7.14
N GLY A 88 -47.74 -4.73 -7.94
CA GLY A 88 -48.36 -5.19 -9.19
C GLY A 88 -48.41 -4.16 -10.32
N SER A 89 -47.87 -2.96 -10.15
CA SER A 89 -47.78 -1.93 -11.18
C SER A 89 -46.49 -1.12 -11.02
N ARG A 90 -45.82 -0.83 -12.14
CA ARG A 90 -44.63 0.04 -12.18
C ARG A 90 -45.03 1.44 -11.69
N VAL A 91 -44.57 1.83 -10.52
CA VAL A 91 -44.59 3.25 -10.13
C VAL A 91 -43.55 3.95 -11.02
N ARG A 92 -44.05 4.85 -11.87
CA ARG A 92 -43.27 5.66 -12.81
C ARG A 92 -42.38 6.66 -12.08
#